data_AF-A0A1S2QSW3-F1
#
_entry.id   AF-A0A1S2QSW3-F1
#
_cell.length_a   1.000
_cell.length_b   1.000
_cell.length_c   1.000
_cell.angle_alpha   90.00
_cell.angle_beta   90.00
_cell.angle_gamma   90.00
#
_symmetry.space_group_name_H-M   'P 1'
#
loop_
_entity.id
_entity.type
_entity.pdbx_description
1 polymer ?
#
loop_
_entity_poly.entity_id
_entity_poly.type
_entity_poly.pdbx_seq_one_letter_code
_entity_poly.pdbx_strand_id
1 'polypeptide(L)' 'MVNIRTVSTVFQAQIYTTGTIIYSANDTFLKKLQMTALRLYAKLNKERQGIIKILMKGGTIYEK' A
#
# COMPACT_ATOMS: atom_id res chain seq x y z
N MET A 1 11.48 -14.36 -1.44
CA MET A 1 10.07 -14.32 -1.89
C MET A 1 9.19 -13.90 -0.72
N VAL A 2 8.14 -13.10 -0.94
CA VAL A 2 7.19 -12.66 0.11
C VAL A 2 5.78 -13.11 -0.23
N ASN A 3 4.95 -13.39 0.77
CA ASN A 3 3.55 -13.74 0.56
C ASN A 3 2.68 -12.46 0.59
N ILE A 4 2.17 -12.04 -0.57
CA ILE A 4 1.35 -10.83 -0.70
C ILE A 4 0.09 -10.85 0.19
N ARG A 5 -0.39 -12.02 0.60
CA ARG A 5 -1.57 -12.15 1.46
C ARG A 5 -1.31 -11.78 2.92
N THR A 6 -0.05 -11.78 3.36
CA THR A 6 0.31 -11.58 4.78
C THR A 6 1.11 -10.30 5.01
N VAL A 7 1.55 -9.61 3.96
CA VAL A 7 2.27 -8.34 4.11
C VAL A 7 1.34 -7.17 4.44
N SER A 8 1.90 -6.09 4.98
CA SER A 8 1.15 -4.91 5.38
C SER A 8 0.41 -4.26 4.20
N THR A 9 -0.67 -3.53 4.50
CA THR A 9 -1.45 -2.79 3.50
C THR A 9 -0.60 -1.78 2.71
N VAL A 10 0.38 -1.16 3.35
CA VAL A 10 1.33 -0.25 2.69
C VAL A 10 2.16 -1.00 1.66
N PHE A 11 2.71 -2.16 2.04
CA PHE A 11 3.55 -2.94 1.14
C PHE A 11 2.74 -3.57 0.01
N GLN A 12 1.51 -4.05 0.28
CA GLN A 12 0.60 -4.51 -0.79
C GLN A 12 0.34 -3.40 -1.82
N ALA A 13 0.04 -2.17 -1.36
CA ALA A 13 -0.18 -1.03 -2.26
C ALA A 13 1.05 -0.72 -3.12
N GLN A 14 2.26 -0.73 -2.52
CA GLN A 14 3.50 -0.55 -3.28
C GLN A 14 3.66 -1.62 -4.37
N ILE A 15 3.50 -2.91 -4.02
CA ILE A 15 3.60 -4.01 -4.99
C ILE A 15 2.63 -3.80 -6.16
N TYR A 16 1.37 -3.45 -5.89
CA TYR A 16 0.36 -3.25 -6.93
C TYR A 16 0.51 -1.97 -7.74
N THR A 17 1.26 -0.97 -7.26
CA THR A 17 1.44 0.30 -7.96
C THR A 17 2.77 0.36 -8.72
N THR A 18 3.84 -0.22 -8.18
CA THR A 18 5.19 -0.10 -8.75
C THR A 18 5.73 -1.43 -9.27
N GLY A 19 5.11 -2.56 -8.90
CA GLY A 19 5.56 -3.89 -9.31
C GLY A 19 5.19 -4.21 -10.76
N THR A 20 6.00 -5.07 -11.37
CA THR A 20 5.71 -5.65 -12.68
C THR A 20 5.08 -7.03 -12.50
N ILE A 21 3.98 -7.29 -13.19
CA ILE A 21 3.31 -8.60 -13.17
C ILE A 21 4.15 -9.57 -13.99
N ILE A 22 4.63 -10.64 -13.35
CA ILE A 22 5.38 -11.71 -14.01
C ILE A 22 4.41 -12.80 -14.53
N TYR A 23 3.31 -13.05 -13.81
CA TYR A 23 2.28 -14.03 -14.18
C TYR A 23 0.93 -13.71 -13.54
N SER A 24 -0.15 -13.98 -14.28
CA SER A 24 -1.54 -13.94 -13.79
C SER A 24 -2.37 -14.97 -14.55
N ALA A 25 -3.04 -15.86 -13.82
CA ALA A 25 -3.99 -16.80 -14.43
C ALA A 25 -5.38 -16.18 -14.65
N ASN A 26 -5.70 -15.08 -13.95
CA ASN A 26 -7.00 -14.41 -14.02
C ASN A 26 -6.85 -12.93 -13.69
N ASP A 27 -6.82 -12.11 -14.73
CA ASP A 27 -6.59 -10.66 -14.60
C ASP A 27 -7.75 -9.93 -13.94
N THR A 28 -8.97 -10.44 -14.08
CA THR A 28 -10.14 -9.88 -13.38
C THR A 28 -9.99 -10.05 -11.87
N PHE A 29 -9.53 -11.22 -11.43
CA PHE A 29 -9.26 -11.47 -10.03
C PHE A 29 -8.09 -10.62 -9.53
N LEU A 30 -7.01 -10.51 -10.31
CA LEU A 30 -5.87 -9.64 -10.00
C LEU A 30 -6.30 -8.18 -9.81
N LYS A 31 -7.09 -7.62 -10.73
CA LYS A 31 -7.62 -6.26 -10.64
C LYS A 31 -8.49 -6.07 -9.39
N LYS A 32 -9.31 -7.05 -9.02
CA LYS A 32 -10.10 -7.00 -7.77
C LYS A 32 -9.22 -6.95 -6.52
N LEU A 33 -8.13 -7.71 -6.50
CA LEU A 33 -7.16 -7.66 -5.40
C LEU A 33 -6.45 -6.29 -5.34
N GLN A 34 -5.99 -5.78 -6.48
CA GLN A 34 -5.38 -4.45 -6.59
C GLN A 34 -6.32 -3.35 -6.08
N MET A 35 -7.57 -3.33 -6.54
CA MET A 35 -8.57 -2.37 -6.07
C MET A 35 -8.79 -2.46 -4.55
N THR A 36 -8.88 -3.68 -4.02
CA THR A 36 -9.04 -3.91 -2.58
C THR A 36 -7.85 -3.35 -1.78
N ALA A 37 -6.62 -3.66 -2.21
CA ALA A 37 -5.41 -3.19 -1.54
C ALA A 37 -5.31 -1.66 -1.55
N LEU A 38 -5.58 -1.02 -2.70
CA LEU A 38 -5.53 0.44 -2.83
C LEU A 38 -6.63 1.13 -2.00
N ARG A 39 -7.85 0.56 -1.96
CA ARG A 39 -8.93 1.07 -1.10
C ARG A 39 -8.56 1.00 0.39
N LEU A 40 -8.01 -0.13 0.83
CA LEU A 40 -7.56 -0.31 2.21
C LEU A 40 -6.42 0.64 2.56
N TYR A 41 -5.47 0.83 1.64
CA TYR A 41 -4.37 1.78 1.81
C TYR A 41 -4.88 3.23 1.92
N ALA A 42 -5.82 3.63 1.07
CA ALA A 42 -6.43 4.95 1.15
C ALA A 42 -7.16 5.17 2.50
N LYS A 43 -7.88 4.16 3.00
CA LYS A 43 -8.51 4.22 4.33
C LYS A 43 -7.47 4.35 5.44
N LEU A 44 -6.44 3.51 5.42
CA LEU A 44 -5.34 3.53 6.39
C LEU A 44 -4.64 4.89 6.43
N ASN A 45 -4.41 5.51 5.26
CA ASN A 45 -3.79 6.83 5.18
C ASN A 45 -4.68 7.95 5.73
N LYS A 46 -6.01 7.86 5.56
CA LYS A 46 -6.96 8.78 6.20
C LYS A 46 -6.88 8.67 7.72
N GLU A 47 -6.88 7.45 8.25
CA GLU A 47 -6.77 7.19 9.69
C GLU A 47 -5.43 7.68 10.26
N ARG A 48 -4.33 7.51 9.51
CA ARG A 48 -2.98 7.96 9.91
C ARG A 48 -2.72 9.44 9.70
N GLN A 49 -3.58 10.16 8.98
CA GLN A 49 -3.32 11.54 8.56
C GLN A 49 -3.04 12.47 9.74
N GLY A 50 -3.75 12.29 10.87
CA GLY A 50 -3.53 13.07 12.09
C GLY A 50 -2.13 12.86 12.67
N ILE A 51 -1.70 11.59 12.78
CA ILE A 51 -0.38 11.22 13.30
C ILE A 51 0.73 11.76 12.39
N ILE A 52 0.58 11.58 11.07
CA ILE A 52 1.55 12.07 10.09
C ILE A 52 1.69 13.60 10.15
N LYS A 53 0.57 14.33 10.27
CA LYS A 53 0.59 15.80 10.42
C LYS A 53 1.33 16.25 11.68
N ILE A 54 1.19 15.53 12.80
CA ILE A 54 1.90 15.82 14.04
C ILE A 54 3.41 15.57 13.86
N LEU A 55 3.78 14.43 13.28
CA LEU A 55 5.18 14.10 12.98
C LEU A 55 5.82 15.15 12.06
N MET A 56 5.12 15.57 11.01
CA MET A 56 5.58 16.62 10.08
C MET A 56 5.80 17.98 10.74
N LYS A 57 5.01 18.33 11.77
CA LYS A 57 5.15 19.59 12.51
C LYS A 57 6.24 19.54 13.58
N GLY A 58 6.54 18.36 14.10
CA GLY A 58 7.41 18.17 15.27
C GLY A 58 8.83 17.69 14.98
N GLY A 59 9.15 17.18 13.80
CA GLY A 59 10.50 16.70 13.53
C GLY A 59 10.74 16.23 12.10
N THR A 60 11.91 16.59 11.58
CA THR A 60 12.52 16.15 10.33
C THR A 60 12.15 14.72 9.96
N ILE A 61 11.33 14.58 8.92
CA ILE A 61 11.26 13.33 8.16
C ILE A 61 12.67 13.13 7.60
N TYR A 62 13.41 12.16 8.14
CA TYR A 62 14.63 11.67 7.51
C TYR A 62 14.22 10.90 6.25
N GLU A 63 13.92 11.63 5.17
CA GLU A 63 14.01 11.11 3.82
C GLU A 63 15.49 11.14 3.43
N LYS A 64 16.08 9.96 3.21
CA LYS A 64 17.28 9.78 2.41
C LYS A 64 17.02 8.66 1.41
#